data_AF-A0A069SMU0-F1
#
_entry.id   AF-A0A069SMU0-F1
#
_cell.length_a   1.000
_cell.length_b   1.000
_cell.length_c   1.000
_cell.angle_alpha   90.00
_cell.angle_beta   90.00
_cell.angle_gamma   90.00
#
_symmetry.space_group_name_H-M   'P 1'
#
loop_
_entity.id
_entity.type
_entity.pdbx_description
1 polymer ?
#
loop_
_entity_poly.entity_id
_entity_poly.type
_entity_poly.pdbx_seq_one_letter_code
_entity_poly.pdbx_strand_id
1 'polypeptide(L)'
;MQAGEFTPTAHSKVTYNEAFRANQYAGVGTMPIYQLSESFQLRGEFYGFIPIFPIKKDEYGQAYYGKAFTKFEYLGEISLVFQLSFGSISAYVNHYSSPSNDWNVGLTLGWQLFNSRFVE
;
A
#
# COMPACT_ATOMS: atom_id res chain seq x y z
N MET A 1 4.91 -19.51 -11.65
CA MET A 1 4.18 -18.22 -11.76
C MET A 1 4.33 -17.52 -10.42
N GLN A 2 4.91 -16.33 -10.40
CA GLN A 2 5.12 -15.55 -9.18
C GLN A 2 4.03 -14.47 -9.15
N ALA A 3 3.21 -14.44 -8.10
CA ALA A 3 2.14 -13.47 -7.98
C ALA A 3 2.75 -12.07 -7.79
N GLY A 4 2.44 -11.15 -8.69
CA GLY A 4 2.90 -9.77 -8.59
C GLY A 4 2.30 -9.10 -7.37
N GLU A 5 3.07 -8.22 -6.75
CA GLU A 5 2.70 -7.47 -5.56
C GLU A 5 2.42 -6.01 -5.93
N PHE A 6 1.32 -5.45 -5.40
CA PHE A 6 0.98 -4.05 -5.55
C PHE A 6 1.21 -3.32 -4.23
N THR A 7 2.39 -2.72 -4.07
CA THR A 7 2.83 -2.01 -2.86
C THR A 7 3.17 -0.55 -3.15
N PRO A 8 2.15 0.30 -3.37
CA PRO A 8 2.36 1.67 -3.79
C PRO A 8 2.91 2.57 -2.67
N THR A 9 2.63 2.26 -1.40
CA THR A 9 3.07 3.08 -0.25
C THR A 9 4.30 2.50 0.45
N ALA A 10 5.07 3.35 1.13
CA ALA A 10 6.23 2.93 1.92
C ALA A 10 5.82 1.93 3.03
N HIS A 11 4.67 2.13 3.66
CA HIS A 11 4.11 1.17 4.61
C HIS A 11 3.79 -0.18 3.95
N SER A 12 3.16 -0.16 2.77
CA SER A 12 2.81 -1.38 2.03
C SER A 12 4.05 -2.22 1.65
N LYS A 13 5.22 -1.59 1.45
CA LYS A 13 6.47 -2.31 1.19
C LYS A 13 7.05 -3.02 2.42
N VAL A 14 6.67 -2.59 3.64
CA VAL A 14 7.15 -3.19 4.91
C VAL A 14 6.13 -4.20 5.44
N THR A 15 4.85 -4.02 5.14
CA THR A 15 3.76 -4.84 5.64
C THR A 15 3.28 -5.82 4.56
N TYR A 16 3.45 -7.11 4.82
CA TYR A 16 2.99 -8.18 3.93
C TYR A 16 1.45 -8.24 3.92
N ASN A 17 0.82 -7.96 2.76
CA ASN A 17 -0.63 -8.05 2.60
C ASN A 17 -1.00 -8.94 1.39
N GLU A 18 -1.59 -10.10 1.67
CA GLU A 18 -2.00 -11.08 0.64
C GLU A 18 -3.12 -10.56 -0.27
N ALA A 19 -3.93 -9.60 0.20
CA ALA A 19 -5.06 -9.08 -0.57
C ALA A 19 -4.64 -8.24 -1.79
N PHE A 20 -3.42 -7.69 -1.79
CA PHE A 20 -2.85 -6.86 -2.87
C PHE A 20 -1.88 -7.63 -3.77
N ARG A 21 -2.03 -8.97 -3.81
CA ARG A 21 -1.20 -9.86 -4.63
C ARG A 21 -2.07 -10.67 -5.58
N ALA A 22 -1.73 -10.64 -6.87
CA ALA A 22 -2.37 -11.46 -7.89
C ALA A 22 -1.43 -11.68 -9.07
N ASN A 23 -1.61 -12.79 -9.80
CA ASN A 23 -0.82 -13.06 -11.02
C ASN A 23 -1.09 -12.04 -12.13
N GLN A 24 -2.31 -11.48 -12.17
CA GLN A 24 -2.72 -10.42 -13.09
C GLN A 24 -3.68 -9.49 -12.37
N TYR A 25 -3.38 -8.20 -12.33
CA TYR A 25 -4.20 -7.19 -11.67
C TYR A 25 -4.15 -5.86 -12.41
N ALA A 26 -5.21 -5.06 -12.23
CA ALA A 26 -5.22 -3.65 -12.58
C ALA A 26 -5.15 -2.84 -11.29
N GLY A 27 -4.21 -1.89 -11.24
CA GLY A 27 -4.09 -0.93 -10.15
C GLY A 27 -4.35 0.48 -10.69
N VAL A 28 -5.13 1.26 -9.96
CA VAL A 28 -5.30 2.70 -10.21
C VAL A 28 -5.04 3.44 -8.91
N GLY A 29 -4.46 4.63 -8.96
CA GLY A 29 -4.29 5.42 -7.76
C GLY A 29 -4.10 6.88 -8.03
N THR A 30 -4.34 7.67 -6.99
CA THR A 30 -4.16 9.11 -6.98
C THR A 30 -3.40 9.49 -5.73
N MET A 31 -2.43 10.39 -5.87
CA MET A 31 -1.67 10.94 -4.76
C MET A 31 -1.74 12.47 -4.81
N PRO A 32 -2.86 13.10 -4.41
CA PRO A 32 -2.90 14.54 -4.23
C PRO A 32 -1.92 15.00 -3.13
N ILE A 33 -1.06 15.97 -3.47
CA ILE A 33 -0.14 16.61 -2.53
C ILE A 33 -0.56 18.08 -2.37
N TYR A 34 -0.96 18.45 -1.15
CA TYR A 34 -1.31 19.81 -0.77
C TYR A 34 -0.21 20.42 0.08
N GLN A 35 0.41 21.50 -0.39
CA GLN A 35 1.39 22.25 0.37
C GLN A 35 0.66 23.30 1.23
N LEU A 36 0.67 23.11 2.54
CA LEU A 36 0.07 24.03 3.51
C LEU A 36 1.05 25.17 3.83
N SER A 37 2.35 24.87 3.80
CA SER A 37 3.44 25.84 3.98
C SER A 37 4.70 25.31 3.31
N GLU A 38 5.77 26.12 3.24
CA GLU A 38 7.06 25.68 2.69
C GLU A 38 7.61 24.42 3.39
N SER A 39 7.30 24.27 4.68
CA SER A 39 7.72 23.12 5.50
C SER A 39 6.64 22.07 5.73
N PHE A 40 5.37 22.32 5.38
CA PHE A 40 4.26 21.40 5.66
C PHE A 40 3.58 20.91 4.39
N GLN A 41 3.52 19.59 4.21
CA GLN A 41 2.85 18.93 3.11
C GLN A 41 1.84 17.93 3.63
N LEU A 42 0.61 18.02 3.15
CA LEU A 42 -0.41 16.99 3.33
C LEU A 42 -0.45 16.16 2.05
N ARG A 43 -0.34 14.84 2.19
CA ARG A 43 -0.42 13.90 1.07
C ARG A 43 -1.60 12.98 1.33
N GLY A 44 -2.55 12.99 0.40
CA GLY A 44 -3.58 11.97 0.33
C GLY A 44 -3.17 10.94 -0.69
N GLU A 45 -3.29 9.67 -0.36
CA GLU A 45 -2.91 8.55 -1.18
C GLU A 45 -4.10 7.60 -1.23
N PHE A 46 -4.65 7.38 -2.42
CA PHE A 46 -5.79 6.48 -2.62
C PHE A 46 -5.48 5.57 -3.77
N TYR A 47 -5.46 4.27 -3.52
CA TYR A 47 -5.19 3.25 -4.52
C TYR A 47 -6.31 2.20 -4.53
N GLY A 48 -6.79 1.89 -5.73
CA GLY A 48 -7.67 0.77 -5.99
C GLY A 48 -6.89 -0.35 -6.67
N PHE A 49 -7.15 -1.58 -6.23
CA PHE A 49 -6.55 -2.80 -6.73
C PHE A 49 -7.65 -3.78 -7.12
N ILE A 50 -7.62 -4.24 -8.37
CA ILE A 50 -8.60 -5.16 -8.92
C ILE A 50 -7.87 -6.36 -9.53
N PRO A 51 -7.88 -7.54 -8.86
CA PRO A 51 -7.35 -8.76 -9.46
C PRO A 51 -8.25 -9.24 -10.61
N ILE A 52 -7.64 -9.53 -11.77
CA ILE A 52 -8.36 -10.05 -12.94
C ILE A 52 -8.82 -11.49 -12.65
N PHE A 53 -7.97 -12.31 -12.01
CA PHE A 53 -8.33 -13.63 -11.50
C PHE A 53 -7.91 -13.75 -10.03
N PRO A 54 -8.84 -13.57 -9.07
CA PRO A 54 -8.50 -13.67 -7.66
C PRO A 54 -8.13 -15.11 -7.31
N ILE A 55 -6.98 -15.31 -6.68
CA ILE A 55 -6.57 -16.63 -6.18
C ILE A 55 -7.32 -16.87 -4.87
N LYS A 56 -8.11 -17.94 -4.82
CA LYS A 56 -8.85 -18.38 -3.63
C LYS A 56 -8.35 -19.73 -3.16
N LYS A 57 -8.48 -19.99 -1.87
CA LYS A 57 -8.17 -21.28 -1.24
C LYS A 57 -9.47 -22.06 -1.04
N ASP A 58 -9.50 -23.34 -1.41
CA ASP A 58 -10.62 -24.22 -1.08
C ASP A 58 -10.53 -24.76 0.36
N GLU A 59 -11.54 -25.51 0.81
CA GLU A 59 -11.57 -26.13 2.14
C GLU A 59 -10.45 -27.17 2.37
N TYR A 60 -9.84 -27.68 1.30
CA TYR A 60 -8.71 -28.62 1.31
C TYR A 60 -7.34 -27.94 1.16
N GLY A 61 -7.33 -26.61 1.06
CA GLY A 61 -6.15 -25.79 0.93
C GLY A 61 -5.58 -25.65 -0.48
N GLN A 62 -6.29 -26.10 -1.51
CA GLN A 62 -5.88 -25.95 -2.89
C GLN A 62 -6.22 -24.56 -3.43
N ALA A 63 -5.28 -23.98 -4.19
CA ALA A 63 -5.46 -22.68 -4.83
C ALA A 63 -6.26 -22.85 -6.13
N TYR A 64 -7.38 -22.14 -6.25
CA TYR A 64 -8.16 -22.06 -7.48
C TYR A 64 -8.40 -20.60 -7.88
N TYR A 65 -8.58 -20.36 -9.18
CA TYR A 65 -8.94 -19.03 -9.68
C TYR A 65 -10.44 -18.80 -9.52
N GLY A 66 -10.80 -17.75 -8.80
CA GLY A 66 -12.18 -17.27 -8.70
C GLY A 66 -12.65 -16.60 -10.00
N LYS A 67 -13.94 -16.22 -10.02
CA LYS A 67 -14.51 -15.45 -11.13
C LYS A 67 -13.78 -14.12 -11.32
N ALA A 68 -13.65 -13.71 -12.58
CA ALA A 68 -12.96 -12.47 -12.92
C ALA A 68 -13.67 -11.24 -12.33
N PHE A 69 -12.90 -10.22 -11.92
CA PHE A 69 -13.39 -8.94 -11.36
C PHE A 69 -14.29 -9.04 -10.11
N THR A 70 -14.29 -10.17 -9.40
CA THR A 70 -15.20 -10.37 -8.25
C THR A 70 -14.67 -9.78 -6.95
N LYS A 71 -13.40 -9.35 -6.92
CA LYS A 71 -12.75 -8.79 -5.73
C LYS A 71 -12.27 -7.38 -6.05
N PHE A 72 -12.63 -6.42 -5.23
CA PHE A 72 -12.15 -5.03 -5.28
C PHE A 72 -11.51 -4.73 -3.95
N GLU A 73 -10.23 -4.36 -3.96
CA GLU A 73 -9.51 -3.96 -2.76
C GLU A 73 -9.06 -2.51 -2.92
N TYR A 74 -9.08 -1.75 -1.84
CA TYR A 74 -8.60 -0.38 -1.83
C TYR A 74 -7.71 -0.11 -0.63
N LEU A 75 -6.81 0.85 -0.80
CA LEU A 75 -5.90 1.37 0.20
C LEU A 75 -6.05 2.88 0.22
N GLY A 76 -6.42 3.42 1.37
CA GLY A 76 -6.37 4.86 1.64
C GLY A 76 -5.26 5.15 2.64
N GLU A 77 -4.39 6.12 2.34
CA GLU A 77 -3.37 6.61 3.25
C GLU A 77 -3.42 8.15 3.24
N ILE A 78 -3.36 8.75 4.42
CA ILE A 78 -3.22 10.20 4.57
C ILE A 78 -1.95 10.41 5.39
N SER A 79 -1.01 11.17 4.85
CA SER A 79 0.23 11.50 5.52
C SER A 79 0.44 13.00 5.61
N LEU A 80 0.93 13.44 6.77
CA LEU A 80 1.35 14.80 7.03
C LEU A 80 2.86 14.81 7.20
N VAL A 81 3.53 15.51 6.30
CA VAL A 81 4.98 15.60 6.22
C VAL A 81 5.42 16.99 6.65
N PHE A 82 6.30 17.03 7.62
CA PHE A 82 7.01 18.21 8.08
C PHE A 82 8.47 18.14 7.64
N GLN A 83 8.85 19.05 6.76
CA GLN A 83 10.20 19.16 6.19
C GLN A 83 11.02 20.13 7.02
N LEU A 84 12.05 19.62 7.71
CA LEU A 84 13.08 20.42 8.36
C LEU A 84 14.32 20.55 7.45
N SER A 85 15.19 21.50 7.75
CA SER A 85 16.46 21.70 7.04
C SER A 85 17.43 20.52 7.17
N PHE A 86 17.30 19.69 8.19
CA PHE A 86 18.19 18.54 8.47
C PHE A 86 17.50 17.17 8.33
N GLY A 87 16.21 17.12 7.98
CA GLY A 87 15.47 15.87 7.88
C GLY A 87 13.96 16.07 7.70
N SER A 88 13.22 14.99 7.54
CA SER A 88 11.76 15.01 7.42
C SER A 88 11.11 14.20 8.54
N ILE A 89 10.01 14.72 9.07
CA ILE A 89 9.12 14.00 9.99
C ILE A 89 7.81 13.78 9.26
N SER A 90 7.29 12.57 9.23
CA SER A 90 5.97 12.30 8.65
C SER A 90 5.12 11.45 9.57
N ALA A 91 3.89 11.87 9.80
CA ALA A 91 2.87 11.04 10.42
C ALA A 91 1.93 10.54 9.33
N TYR A 92 1.55 9.27 9.36
CA TYR A 92 0.57 8.72 8.41
C TYR A 92 -0.47 7.89 9.13
N VAL A 93 -1.67 7.90 8.57
CA VAL A 93 -2.73 6.96 8.87
C VAL A 93 -3.08 6.25 7.57
N ASN A 94 -3.14 4.93 7.59
CA ASN A 94 -3.63 4.16 6.47
C ASN A 94 -4.78 3.25 6.89
N HIS A 95 -5.59 2.92 5.90
CA HIS A 95 -6.71 2.03 6.02
C HIS A 95 -6.69 1.06 4.83
N TYR A 96 -6.66 -0.22 5.15
CA TYR A 96 -6.74 -1.30 4.19
C TYR A 96 -8.15 -1.87 4.16
N SER A 97 -8.68 -2.09 2.95
CA SER A 97 -9.95 -2.78 2.72
C SER A 97 -9.90 -4.26 3.15
N SER A 98 -8.73 -4.89 3.08
CA SER A 98 -8.52 -6.28 3.47
C SER A 98 -7.14 -6.46 4.10
N PRO A 99 -7.02 -7.19 5.24
CA PRO A 99 -8.09 -7.73 6.10
C PRO A 99 -9.11 -6.67 6.61
N SER A 100 -10.31 -7.10 7.01
CA SER A 100 -11.40 -6.18 7.32
C SER A 100 -11.06 -5.27 8.50
N ASN A 101 -11.18 -3.95 8.29
CA ASN A 101 -11.03 -2.90 9.30
C ASN A 101 -9.60 -2.70 9.83
N ASP A 102 -8.59 -2.91 8.98
CA ASP A 102 -7.19 -2.64 9.33
C ASP A 102 -6.85 -1.15 9.21
N TRP A 103 -6.77 -0.50 10.35
CA TRP A 103 -6.26 0.87 10.49
C TRP A 103 -4.85 0.82 11.06
N ASN A 104 -3.89 1.44 10.37
CA ASN A 104 -2.54 1.60 10.90
C ASN A 104 -2.21 3.08 11.02
N VAL A 105 -1.53 3.43 12.11
CA VAL A 105 -1.00 4.78 12.33
C VAL A 105 0.49 4.64 12.55
N GLY A 106 1.27 5.47 11.86
CA GLY A 106 2.71 5.45 11.94
C GLY A 106 3.30 6.85 12.02
N LEU A 107 4.48 6.92 12.61
CA LEU A 107 5.35 8.09 12.62
C LEU A 107 6.70 7.67 12.07
N THR A 108 7.19 8.40 11.08
CA THR A 108 8.51 8.22 10.48
C THR A 108 9.34 9.45 10.78
N LEU A 109 10.51 9.25 11.36
CA LEU A 109 11.49 10.28 11.65
C LEU A 109 12.73 10.03 10.76
N GLY A 110 13.06 10.98 9.90
CA GLY A 110 14.24 10.93 9.03
C GLY A 110 13.97 10.38 7.62
N TRP A 111 15.02 9.83 7.01
CA TRP A 111 14.97 9.26 5.66
C TRP A 111 14.68 7.76 5.70
N GLN A 112 13.53 7.35 5.17
CA GLN A 112 13.23 5.94 4.98
C GLN A 112 13.87 5.46 3.66
N LEU A 113 15.09 4.92 3.76
CA LEU A 113 15.84 4.38 2.63
C LEU A 113 15.56 2.89 2.48
N PHE A 114 14.84 2.51 1.42
CA PHE A 114 14.64 1.11 1.07
C PHE A 114 15.82 0.63 0.22
N ASN A 115 16.64 -0.25 0.78
CA ASN A 115 17.72 -0.88 0.03
C ASN A 115 17.17 -2.07 -0.77
N SER A 116 17.38 -2.10 -2.09
CA SER A 116 16.93 -3.19 -2.97
C SER A 116 17.83 -4.43 -2.91
N ARG A 117 18.97 -4.36 -2.20
CA ARG A 117 19.91 -5.46 -2.02
C ARG A 117 20.43 -5.49 -0.59
N PHE A 118 19.99 -6.46 0.20
CA PHE A 118 20.95 -7.02 1.15
C PHE A 118 22.11 -7.54 0.30
N VAL A 119 23.32 -7.10 0.61
CA VAL A 119 24.52 -7.71 0.04
C VAL A 119 24.46 -9.20 0.37
N GLU A 120 24.75 -9.99 -0.66
CA GLU A 120 24.75 -11.45 -0.81
C GLU A 120 25.00 -12.29 0.46
#